data_AF-A0A1S2QTA1-F1
#
_entry.id   AF-A0A1S2QTA1-F1
#
_cell.length_a   1.000
_cell.length_b   1.000
_cell.length_c   1.000
_cell.angle_alpha   90.00
_cell.angle_beta   90.00
_cell.angle_gamma   90.00
#
_symmetry.space_group_name_H-M   'P 1'
#
loop_
_entity.id
_entity.type
_entity.pdbx_description
1 polymer ?
#
loop_
_entity_poly.entity_id
_entity_poly.type
_entity_poly.pdbx_seq_one_letter_code
_entity_poly.pdbx_strand_id
1 'polypeptide(L)' 'MIKSKSLDLITMTKIPVIFEGKDYILLQQYASGFCEISEEGAANKDIKLVHFSELTLKHN' A
#
# COMPACT_ATOMS: atom_id res chain seq x y z
N MET A 1 27.63 22.07 -16.83
CA MET A 1 27.41 20.83 -16.05
C MET A 1 26.72 21.21 -14.75
N ILE A 2 25.41 20.97 -14.62
CA ILE A 2 24.71 21.17 -13.35
C ILE A 2 24.25 19.79 -12.90
N LYS A 3 25.02 19.20 -11.97
CA LYS A 3 24.56 18.07 -11.16
C LYS A 3 23.45 18.62 -10.26
N SER A 4 22.20 18.27 -10.51
CA SER A 4 21.19 18.32 -9.45
C SER A 4 20.94 16.91 -8.95
N LYS A 5 21.14 16.79 -7.64
CA LYS A 5 21.11 15.60 -6.79
C LYS A 5 19.86 14.75 -7.03
N SER A 6 20.03 13.44 -6.83
CA SER A 6 18.98 12.43 -6.74
C SER A 6 17.69 12.98 -6.17
N LEU A 7 16.57 12.74 -6.87
CA LEU A 7 15.31 12.59 -6.17
C LEU A 7 15.56 11.51 -5.12
N ASP A 8 15.55 11.90 -3.84
CA ASP A 8 15.44 10.96 -2.75
C ASP A 8 14.31 10.01 -3.12
N LEU A 9 14.65 8.75 -3.31
CA LEU A 9 13.69 7.68 -3.49
C LEU A 9 12.83 7.74 -2.23
N ILE A 10 11.72 8.47 -2.28
CA ILE A 10 10.63 8.34 -1.32
C ILE A 10 10.23 6.89 -1.52
N THR A 11 10.82 6.01 -0.73
CA THR A 11 10.34 4.65 -0.57
C THR A 11 8.94 4.86 -0.05
N MET A 12 7.97 4.95 -0.97
CA MET A 12 6.58 4.73 -0.66
C MET A 12 6.60 3.35 -0.03
N THR A 13 6.61 3.32 1.30
CA THR A 13 6.68 2.10 2.07
C THR A 13 5.46 1.29 1.67
N LYS A 14 5.64 0.35 0.75
CA LYS A 14 4.59 -0.58 0.36
C LYS A 14 4.42 -1.51 1.54
N ILE A 15 3.35 -1.33 2.29
CA ILE A 15 3.05 -2.19 3.44
C ILE A 15 2.26 -3.38 2.89
N PRO A 16 2.85 -4.59 2.84
CA PRO A 16 2.14 -5.77 2.38
C PRO A 16 1.09 -6.19 3.41
N VAL A 17 -0.12 -6.45 2.94
CA VAL A 17 -1.27 -6.85 3.77
C VAL A 17 -2.02 -8.00 3.10
N ILE A 18 -2.67 -8.82 3.90
CA ILE A 18 -3.55 -9.89 3.44
C ILE A 18 -4.99 -9.46 3.71
N PHE A 19 -5.83 -9.52 2.69
CA PHE A 19 -7.28 -9.29 2.76
C PHE A 19 -7.99 -10.47 2.09
N GLU A 20 -8.93 -11.10 2.79
CA GLU A 20 -9.65 -12.31 2.32
C GLU A 20 -8.73 -13.44 1.80
N GLY A 21 -7.54 -13.59 2.40
CA GLY A 21 -6.56 -14.61 2.03
C GLY A 21 -5.74 -14.29 0.77
N LYS A 22 -5.87 -13.10 0.19
CA LYS A 22 -5.09 -12.63 -0.97
C LYS A 22 -4.14 -11.50 -0.57
N ASP A 23 -3.07 -11.36 -1.35
CA ASP A 23 -2.03 -10.36 -1.13
C ASP A 23 -2.39 -8.99 -1.74
N TYR A 24 -2.25 -7.97 -0.91
CA TYR A 24 -2.50 -6.57 -1.25
C TYR A 24 -1.38 -5.67 -0.71
N ILE A 25 -1.32 -4.46 -1.23
CA ILE A 25 -0.49 -3.38 -0.70
C ILE A 25 -1.42 -2.34 -0.11
N LEU A 26 -1.15 -1.95 1.14
CA LEU A 26 -1.80 -0.81 1.76
C LEU A 26 -1.26 0.49 1.15
N LEU A 27 -2.18 1.31 0.65
CA LEU A 27 -1.89 2.59 0.00
C LEU A 27 -2.05 3.77 0.96
N GLN A 28 -3.16 3.80 1.71
CA GLN A 28 -3.49 4.90 2.59
C GLN A 28 -4.30 4.41 3.80
N GLN A 29 -4.07 5.00 4.97
CA GLN A 29 -4.85 4.78 6.18
C GLN A 29 -5.56 6.07 6.58
N TYR A 30 -6.80 5.94 7.04
CA TYR A 30 -7.63 7.05 7.51
C TYR A 30 -7.77 7.00 9.03
N ALA A 31 -7.96 8.17 9.65
CA ALA A 31 -8.21 8.28 11.09
C ALA A 31 -9.49 7.56 11.55
N SER A 32 -10.40 7.26 10.61
CA SER A 32 -11.62 6.47 10.85
C SER A 32 -11.37 4.97 11.01
N GLY A 33 -10.13 4.49 10.84
CA GLY A 33 -9.78 3.07 10.88
C GLY A 33 -9.94 2.35 9.53
N PHE A 34 -10.40 3.04 8.48
CA PHE A 34 -10.44 2.51 7.13
C PHE A 34 -9.12 2.68 6.40
N CYS A 35 -8.86 1.81 5.43
CA CYS A 35 -7.65 1.78 4.62
C CYS A 35 -7.97 1.52 3.16
N GLU A 36 -7.21 2.15 2.27
CA GLU A 36 -7.18 1.82 0.85
C GLU A 36 -6.10 0.77 0.60
N ILE A 37 -6.48 -0.29 -0.09
CA ILE A 37 -5.57 -1.36 -0.51
C ILE A 37 -5.68 -1.58 -2.03
N SER A 38 -4.61 -2.06 -2.64
CA SER A 38 -4.58 -2.45 -4.06
C SER A 38 -3.88 -3.79 -4.21
N GLU A 39 -4.37 -4.61 -5.12
CA GLU A 39 -3.77 -5.91 -5.42
C GLU A 39 -2.39 -5.69 -6.05
N GLU A 40 -1.39 -6.46 -5.62
CA GLU A 40 -0.05 -6.36 -6.15
C GLU A 40 0.01 -6.94 -7.56
N GLY A 41 0.37 -6.12 -8.55
CA GLY A 41 0.49 -6.57 -9.95
C GLY A 41 -0.78 -6.47 -10.80
N ALA A 42 -1.88 -5.91 -10.27
CA ALA A 42 -3.07 -5.65 -11.07
C ALA A 42 -2.79 -4.60 -12.16
N ALA A 43 -3.14 -4.92 -13.42
CA ALA A 43 -2.94 -4.03 -14.57
C ALA A 43 -3.79 -2.75 -14.47
N ASN A 44 -4.91 -2.83 -13.76
CA ASN A 44 -5.78 -1.71 -13.42
C ASN A 44 -5.68 -1.46 -11.92
N LYS A 45 -5.67 -0.19 -11.50
CA LYS A 45 -5.70 0.20 -10.08
C LYS A 45 -7.08 -0.09 -9.49
N ASP A 46 -7.33 -1.35 -9.16
CA ASP A 46 -8.48 -1.74 -8.35
C ASP A 46 -8.16 -1.39 -6.89
N ILE A 47 -8.68 -0.25 -6.45
CA ILE A 47 -8.53 0.23 -5.08
C ILE A 47 -9.75 -0.22 -4.29
N LYS A 48 -9.52 -0.96 -3.21
CA LYS A 48 -10.54 -1.38 -2.26
C LYS A 48 -10.43 -0.55 -0.99
N LEU A 49 -11.57 -0.11 -0.47
CA LEU A 49 -11.68 0.52 0.84
C LEU A 49 -12.18 -0.52 1.84
N VAL A 50 -11.36 -0.83 2.84
CA VAL A 50 -11.64 -1.86 3.87
C VAL A 50 -11.32 -1.33 5.26
N HIS A 51 -11.83 -1.95 6.31
CA HIS A 51 -11.45 -1.60 7.67
C HIS A 51 -10.11 -2.25 8.04
N PHE A 52 -9.25 -1.56 8.80
CA PHE A 52 -7.92 -2.04 9.16
C PHE A 52 -7.95 -3.38 9.91
N SER A 53 -9.01 -3.64 10.68
CA SER A 53 -9.18 -4.92 11.39
C SER A 53 -9.41 -6.12 10.46
N GLU A 54 -9.77 -5.89 9.20
CA GLU A 54 -9.95 -6.93 8.19
C GLU A 54 -8.61 -7.31 7.51
N LEU A 55 -7.56 -6.54 7.78
CA LEU A 55 -6.23 -6.74 7.22
C LEU A 55 -5.35 -7.52 8.18
N THR A 56 -4.55 -8.42 7.62
CA THR A 56 -3.41 -9.02 8.32
C THR A 56 -2.13 -8.44 7.77
N LEU A 57 -1.30 -7.84 8.62
CA LEU A 57 0.02 -7.36 8.20
C LEU A 57 0.93 -8.55 7.89
N LYS A 58 1.55 -8.55 6.71
CA LYS A 58 2.63 -9.50 6.41
C LYS A 58 3.87 -9.03 7.17
N HIS A 59 4.07 -9.56 8.37
CA HIS A 59 5.34 -9.41 9.08
C HIS A 59 6.42 -10.15 8.27
N ASN A 60 7.41 -9.38 7.83
CA ASN A 60 8.57 -9.89 7.09
C ASN A 60 9.55 -10.62 8.02
#